data_AF-A0A1E5SMA5-F1
#
_entry.id   AF-A0A1E5SMA5-F1
#
_cell.length_a   1.000
_cell.length_b   1.000
_cell.length_c   1.000
_cell.angle_alpha   90.00
_cell.angle_beta   90.00
_cell.angle_gamma   90.00
#
_symmetry.space_group_name_H-M   'P 1'
#
loop_
_entity.id
_entity.type
_entity.pdbx_description
1 polymer ?
#
loop_
_entity_poly.entity_id
_entity_poly.type
_entity_poly.pdbx_seq_one_letter_code
_entity_poly.pdbx_strand_id
1 'polypeptide(L)'
;MTFITVAIFHLPQDAYIIKARLESEGIPVFLKDEYSVQTENFLSNAIGGVKLQVDENDALAATEILKAQGVELPGDSDKNHKGGLKKDQKVIAIVGLVLISILFLILYLNGSLDF
;
A
#
# COMPACT_ATOMS: atom_id res chain seq x y z
N MET A 1 -6.82 25.22 -2.09
CA MET A 1 -5.58 24.56 -1.63
C MET A 1 -5.66 23.14 -2.13
N THR A 2 -4.82 22.82 -3.12
CA THR A 2 -4.79 21.52 -3.78
C THR A 2 -3.58 20.79 -3.23
N PHE A 3 -3.78 19.58 -2.71
CA PHE A 3 -2.69 18.76 -2.18
C PHE A 3 -2.28 17.70 -3.21
N ILE A 4 -0.98 17.55 -3.42
CA ILE A 4 -0.39 16.57 -4.33
C ILE A 4 0.43 15.57 -3.53
N THR A 5 0.26 14.28 -3.82
CA THR A 5 1.09 13.22 -3.25
C THR A 5 2.44 13.19 -3.95
N VAL A 6 3.52 13.38 -3.20
CA VAL A 6 4.90 13.43 -3.71
C VAL A 6 5.74 12.21 -3.32
N ALA A 7 5.28 11.41 -2.34
CA ALA A 7 5.88 10.13 -1.96
C ALA A 7 4.85 9.20 -1.29
N ILE A 8 5.11 7.90 -1.32
CA ILE A 8 4.29 6.87 -0.67
C ILE A 8 5.21 5.99 0.16
N PHE A 9 4.85 5.76 1.42
CA PHE A 9 5.64 4.94 2.36
C PHE A 9 4.83 3.75 2.86
N HIS A 10 5.48 2.61 3.02
CA HIS A 10 4.83 1.43 3.61
C HIS A 10 4.65 1.55 5.13
N LEU A 11 5.57 2.25 5.79
CA LEU A 11 5.57 2.44 7.23
C LEU A 11 5.45 3.93 7.58
N PRO A 12 4.62 4.30 8.57
CA PRO A 12 4.47 5.69 9.01
C PRO A 12 5.77 6.34 9.49
N GLN A 13 6.63 5.56 10.17
CA GLN A 13 7.92 6.03 10.68
C GLN A 13 8.85 6.57 9.58
N ASP A 14 8.88 5.92 8.42
CA ASP A 14 9.68 6.41 7.28
C ASP A 14 9.10 7.74 6.74
N ALA A 15 7.77 7.85 6.68
CA ALA A 15 7.09 9.07 6.28
C ALA A 15 7.36 10.24 7.25
N TYR A 16 7.45 9.98 8.56
CA TYR A 16 7.76 11.01 9.55
C TYR A 16 9.19 11.57 9.41
N ILE A 17 10.17 10.74 9.05
CA ILE A 17 11.54 11.20 8.82
C ILE A 17 11.57 12.20 7.66
N ILE A 18 10.90 11.85 6.56
CA ILE A 18 10.84 12.71 5.37
C ILE A 18 10.00 13.96 5.63
N LYS A 19 8.90 13.84 6.37
CA LYS A 19 8.11 14.99 6.83
C LYS A 19 8.98 15.98 7.60
N ALA A 20 9.74 15.52 8.59
CA ALA A 20 10.62 16.39 9.38
C ALA A 20 11.65 17.11 8.50
N ARG A 21 12.17 16.42 7.46
CA ARG A 21 13.10 17.03 6.50
C ARG A 21 12.43 18.15 5.69
N LEU A 22 11.28 17.89 5.07
CA LEU A 22 10.58 18.88 4.26
C LEU A 22 10.11 20.07 5.09
N GLU A 23 9.59 19.82 6.30
CA GLU A 23 9.17 20.89 7.22
C GLU A 23 10.36 21.75 7.69
N SER A 24 11.56 21.17 7.82
CA SER A 24 12.78 21.93 8.11
C SER A 24 13.19 22.89 6.98
N GLU A 25 12.75 22.61 5.76
CA GLU A 25 12.95 23.48 4.59
C GLU A 25 11.75 24.43 4.37
N GLY A 26 10.81 24.48 5.32
CA GLY A 26 9.65 25.37 5.29
C GLY A 26 8.49 24.85 4.45
N ILE A 27 8.51 23.58 4.03
CA ILE A 27 7.46 22.95 3.23
C ILE A 27 6.51 22.19 4.16
N PRO A 28 5.26 22.63 4.34
CA PRO A 28 4.29 21.92 5.18
C PRO A 28 3.88 20.59 4.56
N VAL A 29 3.85 19.53 5.36
CA VAL A 29 3.53 18.18 4.91
C VAL A 29 2.30 17.62 5.62
N PHE A 30 1.38 17.07 4.83
CA PHE A 30 0.24 16.32 5.31
C PHE A 30 0.41 14.83 5.01
N LEU A 31 0.39 14.00 6.06
CA LEU A 31 0.42 12.54 5.91
C LEU A 31 -1.01 12.01 5.88
N LYS A 32 -1.42 11.53 4.71
CA LYS A 32 -2.72 10.91 4.53
C LYS A 32 -2.61 9.39 4.77
N ASP A 33 -3.66 8.83 5.36
CA ASP A 33 -3.81 7.39 5.66
C ASP A 33 -2.88 6.85 6.79
N GLU A 34 -2.20 7.73 7.54
CA GLU A 34 -1.23 7.36 8.60
C GLU A 34 -1.84 6.55 9.77
N TYR A 35 -3.07 6.85 10.16
CA TYR A 35 -3.77 6.14 11.24
C TYR A 35 -4.38 4.82 10.76
N SER A 36 -4.83 4.78 9.50
CA SER A 36 -5.42 3.58 8.89
C SER A 36 -4.38 2.46 8.73
N VAL A 37 -3.15 2.82 8.33
CA VAL A 37 -2.02 1.87 8.23
C VAL A 37 -1.54 1.40 9.62
N GLN A 38 -1.60 2.25 10.65
CA GLN A 38 -1.19 1.86 12.02
C GLN A 38 -2.13 0.85 12.68
N THR A 39 -3.44 0.94 12.42
CA THR A 39 -4.44 0.10 13.10
C THR A 39 -4.60 -1.28 12.44
N GLU A 40 -4.40 -1.37 11.11
CA GLU A 40 -4.66 -2.58 10.31
C GLU A 40 -3.52 -2.82 9.31
N ASN A 41 -2.39 -3.36 9.78
CA ASN A 41 -1.20 -3.63 8.95
C ASN A 41 -1.49 -4.50 7.71
N PHE A 42 -2.48 -5.40 7.78
CA PHE A 42 -2.85 -6.29 6.66
C PHE A 42 -3.52 -5.56 5.49
N LEU A 43 -4.11 -4.38 5.73
CA LEU A 43 -4.73 -3.54 4.70
C LEU A 43 -3.73 -2.64 3.95
N SER A 44 -2.45 -2.60 4.36
CA SER A 44 -1.42 -1.76 3.71
C SER A 44 -1.27 -2.07 2.20
N ASN A 45 -1.48 -3.33 1.81
CA ASN A 45 -1.49 -3.77 0.40
C ASN A 45 -2.75 -3.36 -0.39
N ALA A 46 -3.86 -2.99 0.26
CA ALA A 46 -5.09 -2.56 -0.39
C ALA A 46 -5.24 -1.02 -0.43
N ILE A 47 -4.63 -0.30 0.51
CA ILE A 47 -4.78 1.17 0.68
C ILE A 47 -3.67 1.94 -0.07
N GLY A 48 -2.54 1.27 -0.34
CA GLY A 48 -1.42 1.85 -1.10
C GLY A 48 -0.50 2.73 -0.26
N GLY A 49 -0.26 2.37 1.01
CA GLY A 49 0.69 3.04 1.90
C GLY A 49 0.25 4.40 2.45
N VAL A 50 1.13 5.00 3.26
CA VAL A 50 1.03 6.37 3.81
C VAL A 50 1.42 7.36 2.72
N LYS A 51 0.50 8.24 2.34
CA LYS A 51 0.70 9.21 1.26
C LYS A 51 1.23 10.51 1.85
N LEU A 52 2.44 10.89 1.44
CA LEU A 52 3.05 12.18 1.81
C LEU A 52 2.57 13.23 0.82
N GLN A 53 1.79 14.20 1.31
CA GLN A 53 1.20 15.25 0.49
C GLN A 53 1.72 16.64 0.88
N VAL A 54 1.90 17.49 -0.13
CA VAL A 54 2.28 18.90 0.01
C VAL A 54 1.33 19.76 -0.82
N ASP A 55 1.31 21.08 -0.57
CA ASP A 55 0.58 22.00 -1.45
C ASP A 55 1.14 21.93 -2.87
N GLU A 56 0.28 22.08 -3.87
CA GLU A 56 0.66 22.05 -5.29
C GLU A 56 1.80 23.03 -5.62
N ASN A 57 1.84 24.18 -4.96
CA ASN A 57 2.90 25.17 -5.16
C ASN A 57 4.28 24.67 -4.68
N ASP A 58 4.32 23.79 -3.68
CA ASP A 58 5.55 23.26 -3.09
C ASP A 58 5.94 21.90 -3.68
N ALA A 59 5.08 21.29 -4.50
CA ALA A 59 5.28 19.94 -5.05
C ALA A 59 6.61 19.78 -5.80
N LEU A 60 7.01 20.80 -6.56
CA LEU A 60 8.24 20.77 -7.35
C LEU A 60 9.48 20.77 -6.44
N ALA A 61 9.53 21.70 -5.48
CA ALA A 61 10.62 21.81 -4.51
C ALA A 61 10.72 20.55 -3.63
N ALA A 62 9.58 20.06 -3.13
CA ALA A 62 9.53 18.82 -2.36
C ALA A 62 10.09 17.63 -3.16
N THR A 63 9.72 17.52 -4.44
CA THR A 63 10.20 16.44 -5.32
C THR A 63 11.72 16.48 -5.52
N GLU A 64 12.33 17.66 -5.64
CA GLU A 64 13.78 17.80 -5.77
C GLU A 64 14.52 17.34 -4.51
N ILE A 65 14.02 17.73 -3.33
CA ILE A 65 14.56 17.30 -2.03
C ILE A 65 14.47 15.78 -1.90
N LEU A 66 13.31 15.20 -2.24
CA LEU A 66 13.08 13.76 -2.18
C LEU A 66 14.05 12.98 -3.08
N LYS A 67 14.27 13.44 -4.31
CA LYS A 67 15.26 12.83 -5.22
C LYS A 67 16.66 12.87 -4.65
N ALA A 68 17.06 13.98 -4.03
CA ALA A 68 18.36 14.10 -3.39
C ALA A 68 18.54 13.13 -2.20
N GLN A 69 17.44 12.76 -1.54
CA GLN A 69 17.42 11.76 -0.46
C GLN A 69 17.27 10.32 -0.97
N GLY A 70 17.17 10.10 -2.29
CA GLY A 70 16.96 8.77 -2.86
C GLY A 70 15.58 8.18 -2.58
N VAL A 71 14.59 9.02 -2.27
CA VAL A 71 13.21 8.58 -2.04
C VAL A 71 12.53 8.27 -3.37
N GLU A 72 11.83 7.14 -3.44
CA GLU A 72 11.07 6.72 -4.62
C GLU A 72 9.81 7.60 -4.81
N LEU A 73 9.62 8.11 -6.03
CA LEU A 73 8.52 9.01 -6.35
C LEU A 73 7.29 8.25 -6.90
N PRO A 74 6.05 8.72 -6.62
CA PRO A 74 4.84 8.14 -7.17
C PRO A 74 4.87 8.18 -8.70
N GLY A 75 4.80 7.02 -9.34
CA GLY A 75 4.86 6.86 -10.80
C GLY A 75 6.22 6.39 -11.34
N ASP A 76 7.29 6.42 -10.55
CA ASP A 76 8.57 5.78 -10.95
C ASP A 76 8.49 4.25 -10.81
N SER A 77 7.66 3.76 -9.87
CA SER A 77 7.44 2.33 -9.61
C SER A 77 6.56 1.62 -10.65
N ASP A 78 5.88 2.34 -11.56
CA ASP A 78 5.03 1.74 -12.61
C ASP A 78 5.86 0.90 -13.60
N LYS A 79 7.18 1.11 -13.66
CA LYS A 79 8.07 0.33 -14.54
C LYS A 79 8.44 -1.05 -13.98
N ASN A 80 8.19 -1.36 -12.71
CA ASN A 80 8.73 -2.58 -12.10
C ASN A 80 7.77 -3.42 -11.22
N HIS A 81 6.61 -2.92 -10.80
CA HIS A 81 5.65 -3.73 -10.04
C HIS A 81 4.59 -4.38 -10.94
N LYS A 82 4.88 -5.57 -11.46
CA LYS A 82 3.84 -6.49 -11.97
C LYS A 82 3.03 -7.05 -10.80
N GLY A 83 2.10 -6.26 -10.28
CA GLY A 83 1.11 -6.69 -9.29
C GLY A 83 0.10 -7.66 -9.90
N GLY A 84 0.43 -8.95 -9.89
CA GLY A 84 -0.48 -10.05 -10.19
C GLY A 84 0.04 -11.32 -9.53
N LEU A 85 -0.87 -12.17 -9.03
CA LEU A 85 -0.47 -13.50 -8.54
C LEU A 85 0.33 -14.18 -9.65
N LYS A 86 1.58 -14.54 -9.34
CA LYS A 86 2.42 -15.34 -10.24
C LYS A 86 1.64 -16.61 -10.63
N LYS A 87 1.84 -17.12 -11.85
CA LYS A 87 0.99 -18.18 -12.44
C LYS A 87 0.88 -19.42 -11.53
N ASP A 88 1.95 -19.75 -10.81
CA ASP A 88 2.06 -20.77 -9.77
C ASP A 88 1.17 -20.51 -8.54
N GLN A 89 1.12 -19.27 -8.04
CA GLN A 89 0.25 -18.86 -6.92
C GLN A 89 -1.24 -18.99 -7.28
N LYS A 90 -1.62 -18.69 -8.54
CA LYS A 90 -3.01 -18.85 -9.00
C LYS A 90 -3.44 -20.32 -9.00
N VAL A 91 -2.55 -21.23 -9.39
CA VAL A 91 -2.83 -22.68 -9.39
C VAL A 91 -3.04 -23.16 -7.96
N ILE A 92 -2.19 -22.76 -7.01
CA ILE A 92 -2.33 -23.11 -5.59
C ILE A 92 -3.67 -22.62 -5.03
N ALA A 93 -4.07 -21.39 -5.34
CA ALA A 93 -5.34 -20.82 -4.90
C ALA A 93 -6.56 -21.58 -5.47
N ILE A 94 -6.54 -21.92 -6.77
CA ILE A 94 -7.63 -22.68 -7.42
C ILE A 94 -7.73 -24.09 -6.84
N VAL A 95 -6.59 -24.77 -6.67
CA VAL A 95 -6.56 -26.13 -6.09
C VAL A 95 -7.11 -26.13 -4.66
N GLY A 96 -6.73 -25.15 -3.85
CA GLY A 96 -7.27 -25.00 -2.49
C GLY A 96 -8.79 -24.82 -2.48
N LEU A 97 -9.33 -23.94 -3.34
CA LEU A 97 -10.78 -23.70 -3.44
C LEU A 97 -11.54 -24.96 -3.88
N VAL A 98 -11.01 -25.70 -4.86
CA VAL A 98 -11.60 -26.96 -5.33
C VAL A 98 -11.60 -28.02 -4.22
N LEU A 99 -10.49 -28.18 -3.48
CA LEU A 99 -10.41 -29.13 -2.37
C LEU A 99 -11.38 -28.81 -1.25
N ILE A 100 -11.53 -27.52 -0.89
CA ILE A 100 -12.50 -27.07 0.12
C ILE A 100 -13.93 -27.36 -0.34
N SER A 101 -14.25 -27.10 -1.61
CA SER A 101 -15.57 -27.39 -2.17
C SER A 101 -15.89 -28.89 -2.20
N ILE A 102 -14.91 -29.74 -2.51
CA ILE A 102 -15.07 -31.20 -2.49
C ILE A 102 -15.24 -31.69 -1.05
N LEU A 103 -14.45 -31.20 -0.11
CA LEU A 103 -14.57 -31.55 1.30
C LEU A 103 -15.96 -31.18 1.84
N PHE A 104 -16.44 -29.98 1.51
CA PHE A 104 -17.77 -29.51 1.89
C PHE A 104 -18.87 -30.40 1.31
N LEU A 105 -18.75 -30.81 0.04
CA LEU A 105 -19.70 -31.73 -0.60
C LEU A 105 -19.71 -33.12 0.05
N ILE A 106 -18.53 -33.65 0.43
CA ILE A 106 -18.42 -34.92 1.16
C ILE A 106 -19.09 -34.82 2.53
N LEU A 107 -18.86 -33.73 3.26
CA LEU A 107 -19.48 -33.51 4.57
C LEU A 107 -21.00 -33.37 4.47
N TYR A 108 -21.49 -32.73 3.41
CA TYR A 108 -22.92 -32.60 3.10
C TYR A 108 -23.56 -33.96 2.80
N LEU A 109 -22.93 -34.78 1.96
CA LEU A 109 -23.42 -36.12 1.62
C LEU A 109 -23.39 -37.10 2.81
N ASN A 110 -22.44 -36.92 3.73
CA ASN A 110 -22.36 -37.71 4.96
C ASN A 110 -23.35 -37.28 6.05
N GLY A 111 -24.18 -36.25 5.81
CA GLY A 111 -25.16 -35.75 6.78
C GLY A 111 -24.54 -35.17 8.04
N SER A 112 -23.25 -34.80 8.00
CA SER A 112 -22.52 -34.29 9.17
C SER A 112 -22.74 -32.79 9.41
N LEU A 113 -23.29 -32.07 8.44
CA LEU A 113 -23.75 -30.68 8.60
C LEU A 113 -25.27 -30.65 8.44
N ASP A 114 -25.99 -30.74 9.56
CA ASP A 114 -27.35 -30.22 9.65
C ASP A 114 -27.25 -28.70 9.91
N PHE A 115 -27.75 -27.88 8.99
CA PHE A 115 -28.02 -26.45 9.18
C PHE A 115 -29.52 -26.23 9.42
#